data_AF-A0A0P4R9Z5-F1
#
_entry.id   AF-A0A0P4R9Z5-F1
#
_cell.length_a   1.000
_cell.length_b   1.000
_cell.length_c   1.000
_cell.angle_alpha   90.00
_cell.angle_beta   90.00
_cell.angle_gamma   90.00
#
_symmetry.space_group_name_H-M   'P 1'
#
loop_
_entity.id
_entity.type
_entity.pdbx_description
1 polymer ?
#
loop_
_entity_poly.entity_id
_entity_poly.type
_entity_poly.pdbx_seq_one_letter_code
_entity_poly.pdbx_strand_id
1 'polypeptide(L)'
;MHFVCLVCRAAWKKTPASGGPGRCPQCRGELINAGADLAVPKRRDMAGWRALEAVLRAGLTFHGGCCGTGPGYRPRTPREVKDRLALAGRTGMPVRAALAVVDATLTDRYGADARTPGRGTRSARRPAGVPKRSRETARRG
;
A
#
# COMPACT_ATOMS: atom_id res chain seq x y z
N MET A 1 17.62 -8.07 6.17
CA MET A 1 16.99 -6.78 5.83
C MET A 1 17.42 -6.36 4.43
N HIS A 2 16.52 -5.80 3.62
CA HIS A 2 16.84 -5.25 2.31
C HIS A 2 17.11 -3.75 2.40
N PHE A 3 18.25 -3.33 1.85
CA PHE A 3 18.67 -1.93 1.75
C PHE A 3 18.64 -1.51 0.29
N VAL A 4 17.97 -0.41 -0.01
CA VAL A 4 17.59 -0.04 -1.37
C VAL A 4 18.18 1.32 -1.76
N CYS A 5 18.79 1.39 -2.94
CA CYS A 5 19.12 2.65 -3.60
C CYS A 5 18.13 2.88 -4.74
N LEU A 6 17.32 3.92 -4.63
CA LEU A 6 16.31 4.28 -5.64
C LEU A 6 16.95 4.83 -6.93
N VAL A 7 18.06 5.56 -6.82
CA VAL A 7 18.79 6.13 -7.98
C VAL A 7 19.39 5.01 -8.83
N CYS A 8 20.12 4.09 -8.20
CA CYS A 8 20.76 2.97 -8.91
C CYS A 8 19.80 1.82 -9.23
N ARG A 9 18.59 1.83 -8.66
CA ARG A 9 17.60 0.74 -8.77
C ARG A 9 18.22 -0.60 -8.39
N ALA A 10 18.87 -0.62 -7.23
CA ALA A 10 19.60 -1.76 -6.71
C ALA A 10 19.27 -1.98 -5.23
N ALA A 11 19.33 -3.23 -4.80
CA ALA A 11 19.10 -3.60 -3.41
C ALA A 11 20.19 -4.56 -2.92
N TRP A 12 20.54 -4.43 -1.64
CA TRP A 12 21.52 -5.26 -0.96
C TRP A 12 20.90 -5.88 0.28
N LYS A 13 21.29 -7.13 0.57
CA LYS A 13 20.86 -7.82 1.79
C LYS A 13 21.88 -7.52 2.89
N LYS A 14 21.42 -6.98 4.01
CA LYS A 14 22.18 -6.89 5.27
C LYS A 14 21.71 -7.99 6.21
N THR A 15 22.65 -8.78 6.69
CA THR A 15 22.43 -9.70 7.82
C THR A 15 23.00 -9.05 9.09
N PRO A 16 22.57 -9.49 10.28
CA PRO A 16 23.16 -9.00 11.53
C PRO A 16 24.68 -9.19 11.57
N ALA A 17 25.17 -10.30 11.01
CA ALA A 17 26.58 -10.64 10.98
C ALA A 17 27.42 -9.82 9.97
N SER A 18 26.85 -9.42 8.84
CA SER A 18 27.64 -8.82 7.75
C SER A 18 27.63 -7.29 7.71
N GLY A 19 26.88 -6.61 8.60
CA GLY A 19 26.92 -5.16 8.74
C GLY A 19 26.43 -4.34 7.53
N GLY A 20 26.30 -4.94 6.33
CA GLY A 20 25.84 -4.35 5.07
C GLY A 20 26.54 -3.04 4.67
N PRO A 21 26.41 -2.59 3.40
CA PRO A 21 26.92 -1.27 3.04
C PRO A 21 26.07 -0.17 3.70
N GLY A 22 26.72 0.82 4.32
CA GLY A 22 26.04 2.00 4.88
C GLY A 22 25.58 3.02 3.83
N ARG A 23 26.19 2.96 2.62
CA ARG A 23 25.87 3.79 1.45
C ARG A 23 25.88 2.94 0.19
N CYS A 24 25.22 3.40 -0.86
CA CYS A 24 25.19 2.70 -2.15
C CYS A 24 26.62 2.52 -2.68
N PRO A 25 27.11 1.29 -2.93
CA PRO A 25 28.44 1.07 -3.49
C PRO A 25 28.65 1.67 -4.88
N GLN A 26 27.56 1.88 -5.65
CA GLN A 26 27.64 2.41 -7.01
C GLN A 26 27.66 3.95 -7.06
N CYS A 27 26.76 4.62 -6.33
CA CYS A 27 26.61 6.08 -6.39
C CYS A 27 26.95 6.81 -5.09
N ARG A 28 27.32 6.09 -4.03
CA ARG A 28 27.55 6.61 -2.66
C ARG A 28 26.34 7.31 -2.01
N GLY A 29 25.18 7.25 -2.65
CA GLY A 29 23.92 7.77 -2.13
C GLY A 29 23.40 7.00 -0.92
N GLU A 30 22.33 7.53 -0.33
CA GLU A 30 21.64 6.93 0.81
C GLU A 30 21.02 5.57 0.45
N LEU A 31 21.08 4.64 1.41
CA LEU A 31 20.40 3.35 1.33
C LEU A 31 19.23 3.33 2.31
N ILE A 32 18.03 3.14 1.78
CA ILE A 32 16.81 3.06 2.58
C ILE A 32 16.66 1.62 3.08
N ASN A 33 16.49 1.45 4.39
CA ASN A 33 16.10 0.15 4.96
C ASN A 33 14.63 -0.12 4.60
N ALA A 34 14.42 -0.97 3.60
CA ALA A 34 13.08 -1.31 3.13
C ALA A 34 12.46 -2.49 3.89
N GLY A 35 13.21 -3.19 4.73
CA GLY A 35 12.71 -4.33 5.52
C GLY A 35 12.99 -5.71 4.93
N ALA A 36 12.54 -6.75 5.62
CA ALA A 36 12.89 -8.14 5.31
C ALA A 36 12.03 -8.75 4.21
N ASP A 37 10.76 -8.33 4.09
CA ASP A 37 9.77 -8.93 3.19
C ASP A 37 9.68 -8.20 1.84
N LEU A 38 10.65 -7.33 1.54
CA LEU A 38 10.67 -6.66 0.25
C LEU A 38 10.99 -7.68 -0.85
N ALA A 39 9.99 -7.95 -1.70
CA ALA A 39 10.24 -8.51 -3.00
C ALA A 39 10.91 -7.44 -3.88
N VAL A 40 12.23 -7.55 -4.11
CA VAL A 40 12.98 -6.55 -4.88
C VAL A 40 12.57 -6.59 -6.36
N PRO A 41 12.12 -5.46 -6.95
CA PRO A 41 11.84 -5.41 -8.39
C PRO A 41 13.09 -5.71 -9.22
N LYS A 42 12.92 -6.28 -10.42
CA LYS A 42 14.05 -6.46 -11.35
C LYS A 42 14.66 -5.07 -11.65
N ARG A 43 15.98 -4.96 -11.81
CA ARG A 43 16.66 -3.66 -12.07
C ARG A 43 16.05 -2.87 -13.23
N ARG A 44 15.62 -3.56 -14.30
CA ARG A 44 14.99 -2.97 -15.50
C ARG A 44 13.50 -2.63 -15.34
N ASP A 45 12.85 -3.07 -14.27
CA ASP A 45 11.42 -2.85 -14.03
C ASP A 45 11.15 -1.42 -13.52
N MET A 46 11.14 -0.46 -14.44
CA MET A 46 10.91 0.96 -14.12
C MET A 46 9.59 1.19 -13.37
N ALA A 47 8.55 0.41 -13.69
CA ALA A 47 7.25 0.55 -13.07
C ALA A 47 7.29 0.10 -11.61
N GLY A 48 7.87 -1.07 -11.33
CA GLY A 48 8.06 -1.57 -9.97
C GLY A 48 8.94 -0.66 -9.12
N TRP A 49 10.01 -0.10 -9.68
CA TRP A 49 10.88 0.86 -9.00
C TRP A 49 10.16 2.18 -8.66
N ARG A 50 9.35 2.72 -9.56
CA ARG A 50 8.53 3.91 -9.30
C ARG A 50 7.49 3.67 -8.21
N ALA A 51 6.86 2.49 -8.21
CA ALA A 51 5.91 2.12 -7.16
C ALA A 51 6.60 2.00 -5.79
N LEU A 52 7.75 1.32 -5.75
CA LEU A 52 8.56 1.18 -4.54
C LEU A 52 9.01 2.54 -3.98
N GLU A 53 9.44 3.45 -4.85
CA GLU A 53 9.81 4.82 -4.46
C GLU A 53 8.64 5.56 -3.80
N ALA A 54 7.44 5.51 -4.38
CA ALA A 54 6.27 6.16 -3.79
C ALA A 54 5.92 5.60 -2.40
N VAL A 55 6.02 4.27 -2.23
CA VAL A 55 5.77 3.59 -0.95
C VAL A 55 6.80 4.02 0.10
N LEU A 56 8.09 3.95 -0.23
CA LEU A 56 9.17 4.28 0.71
C LEU A 56 9.15 5.77 1.10
N ARG A 57 8.91 6.67 0.15
CA ARG A 57 8.80 8.12 0.41
C ARG A 57 7.59 8.47 1.27
N ALA A 58 6.53 7.68 1.21
CA ALA A 58 5.38 7.83 2.11
C ALA A 58 5.63 7.27 3.53
N GLY A 59 6.83 6.76 3.82
CA GLY A 59 7.19 6.21 5.12
C GLY A 59 6.60 4.81 5.37
N LEU A 60 6.28 4.07 4.31
CA LEU A 60 5.92 2.66 4.40
C LEU A 60 7.15 1.79 4.12
N THR A 61 7.27 0.71 4.87
CA THR A 61 8.35 -0.27 4.76
C THR A 61 7.78 -1.69 4.67
N PHE A 62 8.63 -2.64 4.32
CA PHE A 62 8.36 -4.07 4.21
C PHE A 62 8.94 -4.83 5.42
N HIS A 63 8.77 -4.27 6.62
CA HIS A 63 9.08 -4.97 7.86
C HIS A 63 7.89 -5.86 8.23
N GLY A 64 8.13 -7.17 8.34
CA GLY A 64 7.18 -8.10 8.93
C GLY A 64 7.02 -7.87 10.43
N GLY A 65 5.85 -8.23 10.94
CA GLY A 65 5.56 -8.27 12.37
C GLY A 65 6.19 -9.49 13.06
N CYS A 66 6.14 -9.48 14.39
CA CYS A 66 6.75 -10.49 15.27
C CYS A 66 6.27 -11.94 15.04
N CYS A 67 5.13 -12.14 14.36
CA CYS A 67 4.45 -13.44 14.26
C CYS A 67 4.34 -13.96 12.81
N GLY A 68 5.28 -13.61 11.94
CA GLY A 68 5.23 -14.01 10.52
C GLY A 68 4.15 -13.32 9.70
N THR A 69 3.45 -12.34 10.29
CA THR A 69 2.58 -11.43 9.54
C THR A 69 3.47 -10.51 8.71
N GLY A 70 3.45 -10.69 7.39
CA GLY A 70 4.17 -9.80 6.48
C GLY A 70 3.71 -8.33 6.63
N PRO A 71 4.32 -7.40 5.88
CA PRO A 71 4.14 -5.95 6.06
C PRO A 71 2.74 -5.40 5.70
N GLY A 72 1.76 -6.28 5.51
CA GLY A 72 0.48 -5.98 4.88
C GLY A 72 0.64 -5.70 3.40
N TYR A 73 -0.44 -5.18 2.80
CA TYR A 73 -0.42 -4.81 1.40
C TYR A 73 0.43 -3.55 1.15
N ARG A 74 1.21 -3.58 0.07
CA ARG A 74 1.93 -2.44 -0.49
C ARG A 74 1.77 -2.46 -2.01
N PRO A 75 1.46 -1.33 -2.66
CA PRO A 75 1.30 -1.28 -4.11
C PRO A 75 2.62 -1.63 -4.79
N ARG A 76 2.52 -2.43 -5.84
CA ARG A 76 3.66 -2.96 -6.60
C ARG A 76 3.75 -2.35 -7.99
N THR A 77 2.70 -1.65 -8.40
CA THR A 77 2.59 -1.01 -9.72
C THR A 77 2.25 0.48 -9.59
N PRO A 78 2.65 1.31 -10.56
CA PRO A 78 2.28 2.72 -10.59
C PRO A 78 0.76 2.96 -10.64
N ARG A 79 0.01 2.02 -11.24
CA ARG A 79 -1.45 2.08 -11.28
C ARG A 79 -2.05 2.00 -9.88
N GLU A 80 -1.64 1.00 -9.10
CA GLU A 80 -2.11 0.84 -7.72
C GLU A 80 -1.75 2.04 -6.83
N VAL A 81 -0.57 2.64 -7.05
CA VAL A 81 -0.16 3.89 -6.37
C VAL A 81 -1.12 5.03 -6.75
N LYS A 82 -1.38 5.24 -8.04
CA LYS A 82 -2.29 6.29 -8.51
C LYS A 82 -3.70 6.14 -7.92
N ASP A 83 -4.22 4.92 -7.91
CA ASP A 83 -5.56 4.64 -7.38
C ASP A 83 -5.66 5.02 -5.88
N ARG A 84 -4.60 4.80 -5.11
CA ARG A 84 -4.53 5.11 -3.68
C ARG A 84 -4.25 6.58 -3.38
N LEU A 85 -3.46 7.24 -4.21
CA LEU A 85 -3.31 8.70 -4.13
C LEU A 85 -4.63 9.41 -4.48
N ALA A 86 -5.36 8.89 -5.47
CA ALA A 86 -6.69 9.41 -5.81
C ALA A 86 -7.70 9.15 -4.68
N LEU A 87 -7.64 7.98 -4.03
CA LEU A 87 -8.41 7.71 -2.81
C LEU A 87 -8.11 8.74 -1.72
N ALA A 88 -6.83 8.98 -1.41
CA ALA A 88 -6.42 9.98 -0.41
C ALA A 88 -6.97 11.37 -0.72
N GLY A 89 -6.93 11.79 -1.99
CA GLY A 89 -7.49 13.07 -2.42
C GLY A 89 -9.01 13.16 -2.27
N ARG A 90 -9.75 12.06 -2.50
CA ARG A 90 -11.22 12.04 -2.38
C ARG A 90 -11.71 11.97 -0.94
N THR A 91 -11.03 11.21 -0.09
CA THR A 91 -11.47 10.92 1.29
C THR A 91 -10.79 11.78 2.34
N GLY A 92 -9.74 12.51 1.97
CA GLY A 92 -8.88 13.23 2.91
C GLY A 92 -7.98 12.32 3.75
N MET A 93 -7.93 11.02 3.44
CA MET A 93 -7.07 10.07 4.15
C MET A 93 -5.59 10.46 4.00
N PRO A 94 -4.76 10.28 5.04
CA PRO A 94 -3.33 10.49 4.91
C PRO A 94 -2.73 9.51 3.89
N VAL A 95 -1.85 10.01 3.02
CA VAL A 95 -1.26 9.26 1.90
C VAL A 95 -0.68 7.92 2.34
N ARG A 96 0.01 7.89 3.49
CA ARG A 96 0.56 6.67 4.08
C ARG A 96 -0.50 5.61 4.35
N ALA A 97 -1.66 6.01 4.88
CA ALA A 97 -2.76 5.09 5.14
C ALA A 97 -3.41 4.62 3.84
N ALA A 98 -3.67 5.54 2.89
CA ALA A 98 -4.26 5.19 1.61
C ALA A 98 -3.35 4.21 0.81
N LEU A 99 -2.03 4.40 0.84
CA LEU A 99 -1.08 3.48 0.20
C LEU A 99 -1.06 2.09 0.86
N ALA A 100 -1.52 1.96 2.10
CA ALA A 100 -1.63 0.68 2.81
C ALA A 100 -2.95 -0.06 2.55
N VAL A 101 -3.94 0.58 1.92
CA VAL A 101 -5.26 0.00 1.68
C VAL A 101 -5.17 -1.13 0.64
N VAL A 102 -5.76 -2.29 0.95
CA VAL A 102 -5.81 -3.45 0.06
C VAL A 102 -6.72 -3.18 -1.14
N ASP A 103 -7.93 -2.67 -0.90
CA ASP A 103 -8.93 -2.36 -1.92
C ASP A 103 -9.37 -0.90 -1.83
N ALA A 104 -8.81 -0.07 -2.71
CA ALA A 104 -9.12 1.36 -2.72
C ALA A 104 -10.58 1.63 -3.09
N THR A 105 -11.21 0.80 -3.90
CA THR A 105 -12.60 1.00 -4.35
C THR A 105 -13.60 0.70 -3.24
N LEU A 106 -13.33 -0.33 -2.44
CA LEU A 106 -14.14 -0.68 -1.28
C LEU A 106 -14.04 0.42 -0.21
N THR A 107 -12.83 0.89 0.08
CA THR A 107 -12.61 1.98 1.04
C THR A 107 -13.24 3.30 0.59
N ASP A 108 -13.19 3.62 -0.70
CA ASP A 108 -13.84 4.82 -1.25
C ASP A 108 -15.36 4.78 -1.05
N ARG A 109 -15.98 3.60 -1.23
CA ARG A 109 -17.45 3.44 -1.17
C ARG A 109 -18.01 3.36 0.25
N TYR A 110 -17.28 2.74 1.17
CA TYR A 110 -17.81 2.43 2.51
C TYR A 110 -17.08 3.15 3.65
N GLY A 111 -16.02 3.91 3.35
CA GLY A 111 -15.18 4.58 4.34
C GLY A 111 -14.05 3.72 4.88
N ALA A 112 -13.08 4.35 5.56
CA ALA A 112 -11.90 3.69 6.10
C ALA A 112 -12.20 2.67 7.22
N ASP A 113 -13.32 2.84 7.92
CA ASP A 113 -13.78 1.97 9.02
C ASP A 113 -14.52 0.73 8.51
N ALA A 114 -14.80 0.67 7.20
CA ALA A 114 -15.38 -0.50 6.59
C ALA A 114 -14.41 -1.66 6.72
N ARG A 115 -14.66 -2.56 7.67
CA ARG A 115 -13.93 -3.83 7.80
C ARG A 115 -13.85 -4.45 6.41
N THR A 116 -12.62 -4.57 5.89
CA THR A 116 -12.38 -5.39 4.69
C THR A 116 -13.06 -6.72 4.98
N PRO A 117 -14.07 -7.15 4.19
CA PRO A 117 -14.69 -8.44 4.41
C PRO A 117 -13.54 -9.44 4.39
N GLY A 118 -13.27 -10.07 5.53
CA GLY A 118 -12.30 -11.14 5.59
C GLY A 118 -12.65 -12.08 4.45
N ARG A 119 -11.63 -12.60 3.75
CA ARG A 119 -11.77 -13.64 2.72
C ARG A 119 -12.30 -14.91 3.39
N GLY A 120 -13.53 -14.87 3.88
CA GLY A 120 -14.29 -15.96 4.41
C GLY A 120 -14.82 -16.74 3.23
N THR A 121 -14.52 -18.03 3.23
CA THR A 121 -15.10 -19.02 2.32
C THR A 121 -16.59 -18.76 2.15
N ARG A 122 -17.03 -18.68 0.89
CA ARG A 122 -18.42 -18.52 0.47
C ARG A 122 -19.35 -19.37 1.35
N SER A 123 -20.19 -18.72 2.13
CA SER A 123 -21.52 -19.26 2.43
C SER A 123 -22.51 -18.12 2.28
N ALA A 124 -23.38 -18.28 1.28
CA ALA A 124 -24.35 -17.28 0.86
C ALA A 124 -25.32 -16.96 2.00
N ARG A 125 -25.31 -15.72 2.49
CA ARG A 125 -26.51 -15.08 3.03
C ARG A 125 -26.72 -13.76 2.31
N ARG A 126 -27.84 -13.67 1.59
CA ARG A 126 -28.38 -12.43 1.01
C ARG A 126 -28.52 -11.41 2.14
N PRO A 127 -27.95 -10.19 2.05
CA PRO A 127 -28.34 -9.13 2.95
C PRO A 127 -29.76 -8.67 2.59
N ALA A 128 -30.61 -8.59 3.61
CA ALA A 128 -31.95 -8.05 3.53
C ALA A 128 -31.91 -6.52 3.40
N GLY A 129 -32.80 -5.99 2.55
CA GLY A 129 -33.45 -4.70 2.70
C GLY A 129 -32.58 -3.44 2.60
N VAL A 130 -32.52 -2.85 1.42
CA VAL A 130 -32.24 -1.41 1.25
C VAL A 130 -33.55 -0.65 1.56
N PRO A 131 -33.63 0.24 2.57
CA PRO A 131 -34.81 1.10 2.71
C PRO A 131 -34.80 2.15 1.58
N LYS A 132 -35.89 2.22 0.83
CA LYS A 132 -36.10 3.26 -0.20
C LYS A 132 -36.37 4.59 0.49
N ARG A 133 -35.63 5.62 0.08
CA ARG A 133 -35.85 7.02 0.49
C ARG A 133 -37.12 7.53 -0.18
N SER A 134 -38.17 7.79 0.59
CA SER A 134 -39.40 8.44 0.11
C SER A 134 -39.08 9.86 -0.36
N ARG A 135 -39.49 10.20 -1.59
CA ARG A 135 -39.56 11.59 -2.06
C ARG A 135 -40.87 12.17 -1.57
N GLU A 136 -40.79 13.06 -0.59
CA GLU A 136 -41.89 13.94 -0.22
C GLU A 136 -41.76 15.20 -1.07
N THR A 137 -42.70 15.41 -1.99
CA THR A 137 -42.88 16.69 -2.67
C THR A 137 -44.20 17.29 -2.20
N ALA A 138 -44.08 18.30 -1.34
CA ALA A 138 -45.13 19.23 -1.00
C ALA A 138 -45.34 20.27 -2.12
N ARG A 139 -46.61 20.58 -2.38
CA ARG A 139 -47.24 21.83 -2.93
C ARG A 139 -48.74 21.47 -3.02
N ARG A 140 -49.71 21.94 -2.22
CA ARG A 140 -50.10 23.29 -1.72
C ARG A 140 -50.20 24.34 -2.83
N GLY A 141 -51.43 24.78 -3.07
CA GLY A 141 -51.80 26.01 -3.79
C GLY A 141 -52.71 25.71 -4.95
#